data_AF-A0A949T6E6-F1
#
_entry.id   AF-A0A949T6E6-F1
#
_cell.length_a   1.000
_cell.length_b   1.000
_cell.length_c   1.000
_cell.angle_alpha   90.00
_cell.angle_beta   90.00
_cell.angle_gamma   90.00
#
_symmetry.space_group_name_H-M   'P 1'
#
loop_
_entity.id
_entity.type
_entity.pdbx_description
1 polymer ?
#
loop_
_entity_poly.entity_id
_entity_poly.type
_entity_poly.pdbx_seq_one_letter_code
_entity_poly.pdbx_strand_id
1 'polypeptide(L)'
;MTSSQKKDTFHKWRLTPGYLREKGSDLQSMLILFGRFLTDRSSEDPLPEKSLFSEDGKFEWGDTSPLEKVINSPQDWKFLLQHPQISRNCIFIVEPWQHVGINSLDEEVRASKNVAFIAQKLADCDSILFPAWDVGTLDLNSVVPILSSSMGVILEGGNASAHDSSQWTSSNISREGMLDLVEKLLLSRSPQSAPVIMICVSHQLAAECHVRLLKRAVQEILNTDTLLHDAQGEAIISLKSVAEKIQSLGENLKIEKRDGRIVAQGWDDANFAVVLNEDKEIGDRHLLPYKTPNAKNSIIPIELLEAHKIMAYEHEGVIDKMILEHGRDVAISMFHYDEVNEEAILFANWAYISLHNAIVPHRHIIAGSSLSWLLQLPYSVEILASTEAEGKILTECSCTCINYKDFETKKKRRSFTCQFHPELLSDLREIGKRPEPSYTELKQSDGTRLLVQLLYESIQE
;
A
#
# COMPACT_ATOMS: atom_id res chain seq x y z
N MET A 1 -14.54 44.01 31.91
CA MET A 1 -13.16 44.13 31.38
C MET A 1 -12.30 43.25 32.28
N THR A 2 -11.68 42.16 31.86
CA THR A 2 -11.12 41.79 30.55
C THR A 2 -11.30 40.29 30.34
N SER A 3 -11.91 39.92 29.21
CA SER A 3 -11.88 38.55 28.69
C SER A 3 -10.44 38.22 28.34
N SER A 4 -9.86 37.20 28.97
CA SER A 4 -8.63 36.59 28.47
C SER A 4 -8.93 35.99 27.11
N GLN A 5 -8.46 36.65 26.05
CA GLN A 5 -8.40 36.07 24.72
C GLN A 5 -7.64 34.74 24.83
N LYS A 6 -8.36 33.62 24.66
CA LYS A 6 -7.74 32.37 24.26
C LYS A 6 -7.02 32.69 22.95
N LYS A 7 -5.69 32.67 22.97
CA LYS A 7 -4.90 32.69 21.75
C LYS A 7 -5.28 31.42 20.97
N ASP A 8 -6.02 31.60 19.88
CA ASP A 8 -6.10 30.57 18.84
C ASP A 8 -4.66 30.31 18.39
N THR A 9 -4.16 29.10 18.66
CA THR A 9 -2.93 28.59 18.08
C THR A 9 -3.20 28.40 16.59
N PHE A 10 -2.85 29.39 15.78
CA PHE A 10 -2.83 29.25 14.32
C PHE A 10 -1.96 28.02 13.97
N HIS A 11 -2.56 27.02 13.31
CA HIS A 11 -1.80 25.92 12.71
C HIS A 11 -0.71 26.53 11.82
N LYS A 12 0.56 26.19 12.05
CA LYS A 12 1.72 26.71 11.30
C LYS A 12 1.87 26.05 9.92
N TRP A 13 0.79 25.54 9.34
CA TRP A 13 0.82 24.85 8.05
C TRP A 13 0.64 25.83 6.91
N ARG A 14 1.41 25.63 5.84
CA ARG A 14 1.15 26.36 4.59
C ARG A 14 -0.21 25.92 4.04
N LEU A 15 -1.04 26.91 3.70
CA LEU A 15 -2.35 26.68 3.08
C LEU A 15 -2.27 26.51 1.57
N THR A 16 -1.25 27.10 0.95
CA THR A 16 -0.96 26.98 -0.47
C THR A 16 -0.04 25.77 -0.68
N PRO A 17 -0.46 24.76 -1.46
CA PRO A 17 0.38 23.59 -1.74
C PRO A 17 1.62 23.97 -2.54
N GLY A 18 2.72 23.22 -2.38
CA GLY A 18 3.98 23.45 -3.10
C GLY A 18 4.93 24.41 -2.37
N TYR A 19 6.22 24.08 -2.41
CA TYR A 19 7.29 24.73 -1.66
C TYR A 19 8.39 25.33 -2.55
N LEU A 20 8.62 24.72 -3.71
CA LEU A 20 9.67 25.10 -4.66
C LEU A 20 9.17 26.11 -5.68
N ARG A 21 7.89 26.05 -6.08
CA ARG A 21 7.31 26.94 -7.11
C ARG A 21 6.48 28.06 -6.51
N GLU A 22 6.57 29.25 -7.12
CA GLU A 22 5.83 30.45 -6.66
C GLU A 22 4.30 30.32 -6.75
N LYS A 23 3.79 29.55 -7.72
CA LYS A 23 2.35 29.39 -7.97
C LYS A 23 1.74 28.14 -7.31
N GLY A 24 2.54 27.44 -6.49
CA GLY A 24 2.13 26.23 -5.80
C GLY A 24 2.05 24.99 -6.68
N SER A 25 1.47 23.94 -6.14
CA SER A 25 1.40 22.59 -6.72
C SER A 25 -0.02 22.03 -6.79
N ASP A 26 -0.27 21.23 -7.83
CA ASP A 26 -1.56 20.59 -8.09
C ASP A 26 -1.34 19.21 -8.75
N LEU A 27 -2.42 18.45 -8.90
CA LEU A 27 -2.37 17.08 -9.42
C LEU A 27 -1.76 17.01 -10.82
N GLN A 28 -2.15 17.94 -11.71
CA GLN A 28 -1.70 17.93 -13.09
C GLN A 28 -0.20 18.22 -13.20
N SER A 29 0.29 19.21 -12.45
CA SER A 29 1.71 19.54 -12.47
C SER A 29 2.57 18.44 -11.83
N MET A 30 2.08 17.79 -10.77
CA MET A 30 2.76 16.63 -10.18
C MET A 30 2.88 15.49 -11.21
N LEU A 31 1.80 15.14 -11.92
CA LEU A 31 1.83 14.09 -12.95
C LEU A 31 2.79 14.42 -14.09
N ILE A 32 2.83 15.69 -14.55
CA ILE A 32 3.77 16.11 -15.60
C ILE A 32 5.23 15.95 -15.13
N LEU A 33 5.53 16.32 -13.89
CA LEU A 33 6.87 16.26 -13.32
C LEU A 33 7.34 14.82 -13.08
N PHE A 34 6.47 13.98 -12.52
CA PHE A 34 6.74 12.54 -12.40
C PHE A 34 6.90 11.87 -13.76
N GLY A 35 6.02 12.15 -14.72
CA GLY A 35 6.16 11.62 -16.09
C GLY A 35 7.49 12.02 -16.74
N ARG A 36 7.94 13.27 -16.56
CA ARG A 36 9.25 13.73 -17.02
C ARG A 36 10.40 12.99 -16.32
N PHE A 37 10.32 12.78 -15.00
CA PHE A 37 11.31 12.02 -14.25
C PHE A 37 11.44 10.58 -14.74
N LEU A 38 10.31 9.95 -15.08
CA LEU A 38 10.25 8.56 -15.55
C LEU A 38 10.70 8.39 -17.00
N THR A 39 10.57 9.43 -17.83
CA THR A 39 10.86 9.35 -19.28
C THR A 39 12.27 8.84 -19.60
N ASP A 40 13.27 9.24 -18.82
CA ASP A 40 14.66 8.82 -19.02
C ASP A 40 15.50 9.03 -17.74
N ARG A 41 16.79 8.65 -17.77
CA ARG A 41 17.74 8.82 -16.64
C ARG A 41 18.67 10.05 -16.74
N SER A 42 18.51 10.89 -17.75
CA SER A 42 19.44 11.98 -18.09
C SER A 42 18.83 13.39 -18.14
N SER A 43 17.51 13.53 -18.29
CA SER A 43 16.87 14.85 -18.34
C SER A 43 17.07 15.60 -17.04
N GLU A 44 17.32 16.89 -17.18
CA GLU A 44 17.63 17.82 -16.10
C GLU A 44 16.41 18.12 -15.22
N ASP A 45 16.70 18.48 -13.96
CA ASP A 45 15.72 18.91 -12.96
C ASP A 45 14.94 20.12 -13.49
N PRO A 46 13.61 20.00 -13.69
CA PRO A 46 12.78 21.11 -14.14
C PRO A 46 12.44 22.11 -13.03
N LEU A 47 12.74 21.80 -11.77
CA LEU A 47 12.42 22.63 -10.60
C LEU A 47 13.61 23.52 -10.22
N PRO A 48 13.37 24.65 -9.52
CA PRO A 48 14.44 25.52 -9.06
C PRO A 48 15.41 24.78 -8.13
N GLU A 49 16.71 25.05 -8.28
CA GLU A 49 17.72 24.59 -7.33
C GLU A 49 17.52 25.31 -5.98
N LYS A 50 16.89 24.59 -5.04
CA LYS A 50 16.68 25.02 -3.67
C LYS A 50 16.82 23.81 -2.75
N SER A 51 17.61 23.98 -1.68
CA SER A 51 17.73 23.00 -0.60
C SER A 51 16.37 22.76 0.04
N LEU A 52 16.03 21.49 0.24
CA LEU A 52 14.88 21.11 1.08
C LEU A 52 15.23 21.08 2.56
N PHE A 53 16.52 21.10 2.90
CA PHE A 53 16.99 21.15 4.28
C PHE A 53 16.90 22.58 4.80
N SER A 54 16.64 22.73 6.10
CA SER A 54 16.65 24.01 6.80
C SER A 54 18.05 24.65 6.79
N GLU A 55 18.14 25.91 7.20
CA GLU A 55 19.44 26.64 7.25
C GLU A 55 20.45 25.98 8.20
N ASP A 56 19.99 25.28 9.23
CA ASP A 56 20.81 24.48 10.15
C ASP A 56 21.02 23.03 9.68
N GLY A 57 20.62 22.71 8.44
CA GLY A 57 20.87 21.43 7.77
C GLY A 57 19.95 20.28 8.19
N LYS A 58 18.78 20.57 8.78
CA LYS A 58 17.82 19.55 9.21
C LYS A 58 16.75 19.28 8.16
N PHE A 59 16.22 18.07 8.21
CA PHE A 59 15.03 17.65 7.48
C PHE A 59 14.16 16.81 8.43
N GLU A 60 13.30 17.48 9.19
CA GLU A 60 12.54 16.88 10.30
C GLU A 60 11.05 17.23 10.26
N TRP A 61 10.21 16.24 10.58
CA TRP A 61 8.77 16.41 10.62
C TRP A 61 8.34 17.37 11.75
N GLY A 62 7.47 18.32 11.41
CA GLY A 62 6.92 19.29 12.35
C GLY A 62 7.84 20.46 12.71
N ASP A 63 9.07 20.49 12.20
CA ASP A 63 10.03 21.57 12.47
C ASP A 63 9.79 22.78 11.54
N THR A 64 10.11 22.62 10.25
CA THR A 64 9.95 23.68 9.23
C THR A 64 9.44 23.12 7.91
N SER A 65 9.03 24.03 7.01
CA SER A 65 8.72 23.68 5.63
C SER A 65 9.91 22.97 4.96
N PRO A 66 9.68 21.93 4.14
CA PRO A 66 8.37 21.46 3.64
C PRO A 66 7.65 20.41 4.50
N LEU A 67 8.21 20.03 5.66
CA LEU A 67 7.70 18.95 6.52
C LEU A 67 6.84 19.46 7.70
N GLU A 68 6.21 20.64 7.57
CA GLU A 68 5.51 21.26 8.69
C GLU A 68 4.18 20.56 9.08
N LYS A 69 3.66 19.68 8.20
CA LYS A 69 2.32 19.09 8.30
C LYS A 69 2.34 17.72 8.96
N VAL A 70 2.16 17.67 10.27
CA VAL A 70 2.10 16.44 11.07
C VAL A 70 0.78 16.39 11.85
N ILE A 71 0.03 15.31 11.70
CA ILE A 71 -1.14 15.03 12.53
C ILE A 71 -0.67 14.65 13.93
N ASN A 72 -0.99 15.49 14.91
CA ASN A 72 -0.69 15.25 16.32
C ASN A 72 -1.97 15.10 17.16
N SER A 73 -3.12 15.58 16.66
CA SER A 73 -4.36 15.55 17.43
C SER A 73 -5.65 15.53 16.59
N PRO A 74 -6.82 15.28 17.21
CA PRO A 74 -8.13 15.44 16.56
C PRO A 74 -8.39 16.83 15.96
N GLN A 75 -7.73 17.87 16.47
CA GLN A 75 -7.87 19.23 15.92
C GLN A 75 -7.24 19.35 14.53
N ASP A 76 -6.15 18.62 14.25
CA ASP A 76 -5.51 18.61 12.94
C ASP A 76 -6.42 17.98 11.87
N TRP A 77 -7.13 16.90 12.21
CA TRP A 77 -8.16 16.33 11.33
C TRP A 77 -9.29 17.31 11.06
N LYS A 78 -9.77 18.01 12.09
CA LYS A 78 -10.80 19.04 11.95
C LYS A 78 -10.31 20.20 11.08
N PHE A 79 -9.04 20.58 11.20
CA PHE A 79 -8.42 21.61 10.38
C PHE A 79 -8.41 21.20 8.90
N LEU A 80 -8.04 19.96 8.59
CA LEU A 80 -8.07 19.44 7.21
C LEU A 80 -9.48 19.44 6.61
N LEU A 81 -10.51 19.13 7.40
CA LEU A 81 -11.90 19.23 6.96
C LEU A 81 -12.32 20.67 6.63
N GLN A 82 -11.75 21.66 7.33
CA GLN A 82 -11.99 23.09 7.07
C GLN A 82 -11.16 23.62 5.89
N HIS A 83 -10.08 22.93 5.54
CA HIS A 83 -9.12 23.34 4.51
C HIS A 83 -8.83 22.18 3.52
N PRO A 84 -9.84 21.66 2.80
CA PRO A 84 -9.72 20.44 1.99
C PRO A 84 -8.71 20.56 0.84
N GLN A 85 -8.35 21.77 0.41
CA GLN A 85 -7.30 21.99 -0.59
C GLN A 85 -5.91 21.53 -0.12
N ILE A 86 -5.67 21.46 1.19
CA ILE A 86 -4.41 20.98 1.75
C ILE A 86 -4.31 19.47 1.55
N SER A 87 -5.33 18.71 1.95
CA SER A 87 -5.33 17.25 1.81
C SER A 87 -5.42 16.80 0.36
N ARG A 88 -6.20 17.47 -0.49
CA ARG A 88 -6.40 17.11 -1.90
C ARG A 88 -5.17 17.29 -2.80
N ASN A 89 -4.20 18.10 -2.38
CA ASN A 89 -3.01 18.41 -3.18
C ASN A 89 -1.71 17.91 -2.51
N CYS A 90 -1.82 16.85 -1.71
CA CYS A 90 -0.69 16.24 -1.04
C CYS A 90 -0.74 14.72 -1.14
N ILE A 91 0.38 14.09 -0.81
CA ILE A 91 0.42 12.67 -0.47
C ILE A 91 0.32 12.54 1.05
N PHE A 92 -0.54 11.64 1.53
CA PHE A 92 -0.52 11.24 2.93
C PHE A 92 0.50 10.13 3.16
N ILE A 93 1.29 10.27 4.21
CA ILE A 93 2.24 9.24 4.63
C ILE A 93 1.81 8.79 6.02
N VAL A 94 1.49 7.51 6.17
CA VAL A 94 1.02 6.90 7.42
C VAL A 94 2.13 6.02 7.97
N GLU A 95 2.59 6.33 9.19
CA GLU A 95 3.57 5.51 9.89
C GLU A 95 2.85 4.57 10.86
N PRO A 96 2.86 3.25 10.64
CA PRO A 96 2.34 2.29 11.62
C PRO A 96 3.29 2.11 12.81
N TRP A 97 4.55 2.51 12.67
CA TRP A 97 5.61 2.39 13.69
C TRP A 97 6.62 3.53 13.59
N GLN A 98 7.35 3.81 14.67
CA GLN A 98 8.31 4.92 14.77
C GLN A 98 9.49 4.87 13.78
N HIS A 99 9.90 3.67 13.36
CA HIS A 99 10.97 3.44 12.39
C HIS A 99 10.73 2.10 11.68
N VAL A 100 11.29 1.95 10.47
CA VAL A 100 11.23 0.70 9.71
C VAL A 100 12.31 -0.30 10.15
N GLY A 101 13.33 0.17 10.87
CA GLY A 101 14.31 -0.65 11.57
C GLY A 101 15.63 0.09 11.82
N ILE A 102 16.70 -0.63 12.18
CA ILE A 102 18.01 -0.08 12.58
C ILE A 102 19.10 -0.52 11.60
N ASN A 103 19.75 0.44 10.95
CA ASN A 103 20.71 0.16 9.87
C ASN A 103 22.08 -0.33 10.41
N SER A 104 23.03 -0.60 9.51
CA SER A 104 24.38 -1.07 9.86
C SER A 104 25.23 -0.05 10.64
N LEU A 105 24.79 1.20 10.73
CA LEU A 105 25.39 2.28 11.50
C LEU A 105 24.72 2.48 12.88
N ASP A 106 23.83 1.57 13.28
CA ASP A 106 23.02 1.66 14.52
C ASP A 106 22.07 2.87 14.52
N GLU A 107 21.61 3.30 13.33
CA GLU A 107 20.65 4.39 13.20
C GLU A 107 19.24 3.83 12.95
N GLU A 108 18.28 4.27 13.76
CA GLU A 108 16.85 4.09 13.43
C GLU A 108 16.51 4.82 12.11
N VAL A 109 15.77 4.15 11.24
CA VAL A 109 15.42 4.66 9.91
C VAL A 109 13.93 5.01 9.85
N ARG A 110 13.63 6.31 9.72
CA ARG A 110 12.26 6.82 9.51
C ARG A 110 12.01 7.10 8.03
N ALA A 111 11.57 6.07 7.29
CA ALA A 111 11.46 6.07 5.83
C ALA A 111 10.46 7.11 5.27
N SER A 112 9.47 7.55 6.06
CA SER A 112 8.52 8.60 5.65
C SER A 112 9.19 9.90 5.18
N LYS A 113 10.36 10.24 5.74
CA LYS A 113 11.15 11.39 5.29
C LYS A 113 11.62 11.21 3.86
N ASN A 114 12.01 10.00 3.48
CA ASN A 114 12.49 9.70 2.13
C ASN A 114 11.38 9.87 1.11
N VAL A 115 10.18 9.35 1.41
CA VAL A 115 8.99 9.56 0.57
C VAL A 115 8.68 11.04 0.40
N ALA A 116 8.62 11.80 1.51
CA ALA A 116 8.32 13.22 1.45
C ALA A 116 9.38 14.00 0.67
N PHE A 117 10.66 13.65 0.85
CA PHE A 117 11.75 14.24 0.09
C PHE A 117 11.62 13.96 -1.41
N ILE A 118 11.38 12.70 -1.80
CA ILE A 118 11.21 12.30 -3.20
C ILE A 118 10.04 13.04 -3.84
N ALA A 119 8.88 13.05 -3.18
CA ALA A 119 7.68 13.74 -3.69
C ALA A 119 7.93 15.26 -3.85
N GLN A 120 8.57 15.87 -2.86
CA GLN A 120 8.86 17.30 -2.85
C GLN A 120 9.93 17.69 -3.85
N LYS A 121 11.02 16.91 -3.97
CA LYS A 121 12.16 17.17 -4.85
C LYS A 121 11.83 16.93 -6.31
N LEU A 122 11.02 15.91 -6.61
CA LEU A 122 10.75 15.51 -7.99
C LEU A 122 9.51 16.19 -8.58
N ALA A 123 8.52 16.51 -7.77
CA ALA A 123 7.23 17.00 -8.24
C ALA A 123 6.68 18.22 -7.50
N ASP A 124 7.46 18.81 -6.59
CA ASP A 124 6.99 19.88 -5.71
C ASP A 124 5.68 19.51 -4.99
N CYS A 125 5.55 18.23 -4.61
CA CYS A 125 4.36 17.68 -4.00
C CYS A 125 4.50 17.70 -2.48
N ASP A 126 3.61 18.43 -1.80
CA ASP A 126 3.56 18.47 -0.35
C ASP A 126 3.18 17.10 0.20
N SER A 127 3.63 16.80 1.42
CA SER A 127 3.26 15.60 2.16
C SER A 127 2.62 15.96 3.50
N ILE A 128 1.70 15.12 3.97
CA ILE A 128 1.16 15.18 5.33
C ILE A 128 1.51 13.89 6.03
N LEU A 129 2.21 14.00 7.16
CA LEU A 129 2.52 12.86 8.00
C LEU A 129 1.38 12.58 8.97
N PHE A 130 0.94 11.33 8.98
CA PHE A 130 0.10 10.76 10.02
C PHE A 130 0.88 9.67 10.79
N PRO A 131 1.48 10.00 11.95
CA PRO A 131 2.17 9.02 12.78
C PRO A 131 1.16 8.23 13.62
N ALA A 132 0.56 7.20 13.02
CA ALA A 132 -0.47 6.40 13.67
C ALA A 132 0.00 5.78 14.99
N TRP A 133 1.29 5.41 15.05
CA TRP A 133 1.95 4.89 16.24
C TRP A 133 1.97 5.87 17.42
N ASP A 134 1.91 7.18 17.18
CA ASP A 134 1.94 8.19 18.25
C ASP A 134 0.52 8.73 18.56
N VAL A 135 -0.32 8.91 17.54
CA VAL A 135 -1.67 9.47 17.71
C VAL A 135 -2.65 8.46 18.34
N GLY A 136 -2.52 7.17 18.04
CA GLY A 136 -3.35 6.11 18.60
C GLY A 136 -4.76 5.98 18.01
N THR A 137 -5.77 5.70 18.85
CA THR A 137 -7.12 5.28 18.44
C THR A 137 -7.79 6.24 17.45
N LEU A 138 -8.29 5.68 16.35
CA LEU A 138 -8.83 6.43 15.22
C LEU A 138 -10.35 6.29 15.11
N ASP A 139 -11.04 7.41 14.90
CA ASP A 139 -12.34 7.36 14.26
C ASP A 139 -12.13 7.19 12.74
N LEU A 140 -12.05 5.93 12.33
CA LEU A 140 -11.81 5.56 10.94
C LEU A 140 -12.90 6.08 9.98
N ASN A 141 -14.12 6.38 10.46
CA ASN A 141 -15.16 6.99 9.61
C ASN A 141 -14.86 8.45 9.27
N SER A 142 -14.06 9.13 10.11
CA SER A 142 -13.61 10.50 9.87
C SER A 142 -12.26 10.54 9.14
N VAL A 143 -11.35 9.64 9.49
CA VAL A 143 -9.97 9.62 8.97
C VAL A 143 -9.90 9.13 7.53
N VAL A 144 -10.52 8.00 7.20
CA VAL A 144 -10.40 7.37 5.86
C VAL A 144 -10.90 8.29 4.75
N PRO A 145 -12.04 8.99 4.86
CA PRO A 145 -12.45 9.94 3.82
C PRO A 145 -11.43 11.06 3.54
N ILE A 146 -10.68 11.49 4.56
CA ILE A 146 -9.62 12.50 4.39
C ILE A 146 -8.43 11.89 3.64
N LEU A 147 -7.95 10.73 4.09
CA LEU A 147 -6.86 9.99 3.43
C LEU A 147 -7.20 9.70 1.96
N SER A 148 -8.37 9.12 1.72
CA SER A 148 -8.86 8.77 0.39
C SER A 148 -9.17 9.99 -0.48
N SER A 149 -9.20 11.22 0.06
CA SER A 149 -9.38 12.44 -0.75
C SER A 149 -8.07 13.05 -1.27
N SER A 150 -6.93 12.49 -0.85
CA SER A 150 -5.60 12.99 -1.22
C SER A 150 -5.16 12.57 -2.62
N MET A 151 -3.96 12.98 -3.03
CA MET A 151 -3.40 12.53 -4.31
C MET A 151 -2.98 11.05 -4.24
N GLY A 152 -2.56 10.59 -3.06
CA GLY A 152 -2.05 9.25 -2.84
C GLY A 152 -1.85 9.03 -1.34
N VAL A 153 -2.00 7.78 -0.91
CA VAL A 153 -1.72 7.37 0.46
C VAL A 153 -0.57 6.38 0.44
N ILE A 154 0.48 6.66 1.20
CA ILE A 154 1.60 5.75 1.42
C ILE A 154 1.53 5.26 2.87
N LEU A 155 1.34 3.97 3.04
CA LEU A 155 1.38 3.30 4.34
C LEU A 155 2.76 2.65 4.48
N GLU A 156 3.55 3.17 5.41
CA GLU A 156 4.97 2.82 5.59
C GLU A 156 5.18 1.47 6.29
N GLY A 157 6.44 1.06 6.35
CA GLY A 157 6.87 -0.10 7.13
C GLY A 157 6.90 0.14 8.64
N GLY A 158 7.41 -0.85 9.36
CA GLY A 158 7.62 -0.80 10.80
C GLY A 158 8.53 -1.92 11.28
N ASN A 159 8.93 -1.86 12.54
CA ASN A 159 9.78 -2.90 13.15
C ASN A 159 8.97 -3.97 13.91
N ALA A 160 7.64 -3.84 13.97
CA ALA A 160 6.76 -4.84 14.57
C ALA A 160 6.29 -5.85 13.53
N SER A 161 6.21 -7.12 13.92
CA SER A 161 5.68 -8.19 13.08
C SER A 161 4.17 -8.09 12.87
N ALA A 162 3.70 -8.34 11.65
CA ALA A 162 2.26 -8.37 11.33
C ALA A 162 1.54 -9.62 11.86
N HIS A 163 2.23 -10.76 12.03
CA HIS A 163 1.62 -11.99 12.54
C HIS A 163 1.72 -12.11 14.08
N ASP A 164 2.66 -11.41 14.73
CA ASP A 164 2.81 -11.39 16.20
C ASP A 164 2.31 -10.09 16.85
N SER A 165 1.07 -10.13 17.35
CA SER A 165 0.46 -8.99 18.04
C SER A 165 1.18 -8.55 19.32
N SER A 166 1.99 -9.41 19.94
CA SER A 166 2.72 -9.08 21.16
C SER A 166 3.88 -8.10 20.94
N GLN A 167 4.31 -7.91 19.68
CA GLN A 167 5.35 -6.95 19.33
C GLN A 167 4.82 -5.51 19.25
N TRP A 168 3.51 -5.30 19.20
CA TRP A 168 2.88 -3.98 19.08
C TRP A 168 2.75 -3.25 20.42
N THR A 169 3.83 -3.19 21.19
CA THR A 169 3.83 -2.67 22.58
C THR A 169 4.23 -1.21 22.71
N SER A 170 5.01 -0.68 21.75
CA SER A 170 5.51 0.71 21.77
C SER A 170 4.66 1.68 20.95
N SER A 171 3.54 1.21 20.42
CA SER A 171 2.63 1.99 19.58
C SER A 171 1.33 2.30 20.33
N ASN A 172 0.84 3.52 20.20
CA ASN A 172 -0.48 3.93 20.68
C ASN A 172 -1.63 3.36 19.82
N ILE A 173 -1.32 2.79 18.66
CA ILE A 173 -2.26 2.01 17.85
C ILE A 173 -1.91 0.52 17.93
N SER A 174 -2.91 -0.29 18.25
CA SER A 174 -2.76 -1.75 18.27
C SER A 174 -2.66 -2.31 16.85
N ARG A 175 -2.16 -3.54 16.73
CA ARG A 175 -2.18 -4.29 15.47
C ARG A 175 -3.59 -4.36 14.87
N GLU A 176 -4.61 -4.66 15.68
CA GLU A 176 -6.00 -4.70 15.20
C GLU A 176 -6.48 -3.33 14.71
N GLY A 177 -6.10 -2.25 15.39
CA GLY A 177 -6.41 -0.90 14.92
C GLY A 177 -5.78 -0.57 13.56
N MET A 178 -4.56 -1.08 13.30
CA MET A 178 -3.92 -0.95 11.99
C MET A 178 -4.58 -1.83 10.92
N LEU A 179 -4.95 -3.08 11.26
CA LEU A 179 -5.70 -3.96 10.35
C LEU A 179 -7.05 -3.34 9.98
N ASP A 180 -7.77 -2.75 10.93
CA ASP A 180 -9.04 -2.06 10.67
C ASP A 180 -8.85 -0.85 9.74
N LEU A 181 -7.75 -0.09 9.90
CA LEU A 181 -7.41 1.02 8.99
C LEU A 181 -7.14 0.49 7.57
N VAL A 182 -6.31 -0.56 7.45
CA VAL A 182 -5.96 -1.15 6.15
C VAL A 182 -7.19 -1.74 5.45
N GLU A 183 -8.05 -2.49 6.16
CA GLU A 183 -9.30 -2.99 5.60
C GLU A 183 -10.18 -1.86 5.05
N LYS A 184 -10.35 -0.77 5.82
CA LYS A 184 -11.15 0.35 5.33
C LYS A 184 -10.51 1.05 4.14
N LEU A 185 -9.18 1.17 4.10
CA LEU A 185 -8.47 1.71 2.94
C LEU A 185 -8.68 0.83 1.71
N LEU A 186 -8.56 -0.50 1.86
CA LEU A 186 -8.81 -1.48 0.80
C LEU A 186 -10.24 -1.36 0.25
N LEU A 187 -11.24 -1.11 1.10
CA LEU A 187 -12.64 -0.93 0.69
C LEU A 187 -12.96 0.50 0.19
N SER A 188 -12.08 1.47 0.43
CA SER A 188 -12.36 2.89 0.11
C SER A 188 -12.10 3.26 -1.35
N ARG A 189 -11.47 2.38 -2.14
CA ARG A 189 -11.07 2.69 -3.51
C ARG A 189 -12.31 2.89 -4.40
N SER A 190 -12.51 4.13 -4.82
CA SER A 190 -13.57 4.62 -5.70
C SER A 190 -12.98 5.48 -6.84
N PRO A 191 -13.78 5.89 -7.84
CA PRO A 191 -13.27 6.66 -8.99
C PRO A 191 -12.63 8.02 -8.64
N GLN A 192 -12.88 8.57 -7.46
CA GLN A 192 -12.29 9.85 -6.99
C GLN A 192 -11.41 9.67 -5.76
N SER A 193 -11.17 8.44 -5.33
CA SER A 193 -10.30 8.19 -4.18
C SER A 193 -8.83 8.27 -4.56
N ALA A 194 -7.96 8.41 -3.57
CA ALA A 194 -6.54 8.20 -3.68
C ALA A 194 -6.23 6.71 -3.89
N PRO A 195 -5.19 6.36 -4.67
CA PRO A 195 -4.58 5.04 -4.58
C PRO A 195 -3.82 4.88 -3.26
N VAL A 196 -3.56 3.62 -2.88
CA VAL A 196 -2.74 3.30 -1.71
C VAL A 196 -1.50 2.53 -2.14
N ILE A 197 -0.36 2.91 -1.61
CA ILE A 197 0.90 2.16 -1.70
C ILE A 197 1.26 1.69 -0.29
N MET A 198 1.40 0.39 -0.08
CA MET A 198 1.67 -0.20 1.24
C MET A 198 3.05 -0.86 1.24
N ILE A 199 3.92 -0.44 2.15
CA ILE A 199 5.34 -0.78 2.13
C ILE A 199 5.72 -1.59 3.37
N CYS A 200 6.53 -2.63 3.21
CA CYS A 200 7.09 -3.48 4.26
C CYS A 200 6.00 -4.06 5.18
N VAL A 201 5.92 -3.67 6.46
CA VAL A 201 4.87 -4.14 7.38
C VAL A 201 3.48 -3.85 6.84
N SER A 202 3.27 -2.75 6.12
CA SER A 202 1.95 -2.46 5.55
C SER A 202 1.58 -3.39 4.39
N HIS A 203 2.56 -3.94 3.65
CA HIS A 203 2.33 -5.00 2.67
C HIS A 203 1.86 -6.30 3.35
N GLN A 204 2.43 -6.62 4.51
CA GLN A 204 2.03 -7.77 5.34
C GLN A 204 0.63 -7.57 5.93
N LEU A 205 0.33 -6.37 6.46
CA LEU A 205 -1.01 -6.03 6.93
C LEU A 205 -2.04 -6.14 5.80
N ALA A 206 -1.69 -5.75 4.56
CA ALA A 206 -2.57 -5.92 3.41
C ALA A 206 -2.90 -7.39 3.14
N ALA A 207 -1.90 -8.28 3.19
CA ALA A 207 -2.08 -9.72 3.02
C ALA A 207 -3.06 -10.29 4.07
N GLU A 208 -2.86 -9.94 5.35
CA GLU A 208 -3.78 -10.31 6.43
C GLU A 208 -5.21 -9.78 6.19
N CYS A 209 -5.33 -8.51 5.81
CA CYS A 209 -6.63 -7.88 5.55
C CYS A 209 -7.37 -8.52 4.36
N HIS A 210 -6.67 -8.98 3.32
CA HIS A 210 -7.32 -9.72 2.23
C HIS A 210 -8.02 -10.99 2.75
N VAL A 211 -7.34 -11.76 3.60
CA VAL A 211 -7.90 -12.98 4.20
C VAL A 211 -9.07 -12.65 5.13
N ARG A 212 -8.94 -11.61 5.96
CA ARG A 212 -10.02 -11.16 6.85
C ARG A 212 -11.26 -10.72 6.07
N LEU A 213 -11.10 -9.91 5.02
CA LEU A 213 -12.20 -9.47 4.16
C LEU A 213 -12.90 -10.63 3.47
N LEU A 214 -12.15 -11.62 2.99
CA LEU A 214 -12.72 -12.82 2.36
C LEU A 214 -13.49 -13.69 3.35
N LYS A 215 -12.94 -13.92 4.54
CA LYS A 215 -13.64 -14.62 5.63
C LYS A 215 -14.95 -13.92 6.00
N ARG A 216 -14.90 -12.60 6.14
CA ARG A 216 -16.09 -11.77 6.40
C ARG A 216 -17.11 -11.89 5.26
N ALA A 217 -16.68 -11.77 4.01
CA ALA A 217 -17.57 -11.89 2.85
C ALA A 217 -18.25 -13.27 2.82
N VAL A 218 -17.48 -14.34 2.99
CA VAL A 218 -17.99 -15.72 3.04
C VAL A 218 -19.00 -15.87 4.17
N GLN A 219 -18.65 -15.45 5.39
CA GLN A 219 -19.54 -15.57 6.55
C GLN A 219 -20.86 -14.82 6.35
N GLU A 220 -20.80 -13.56 5.88
CA GLU A 220 -22.00 -12.76 5.66
C GLU A 220 -22.89 -13.32 4.52
N ILE A 221 -22.29 -13.83 3.43
CA ILE A 221 -23.01 -14.49 2.34
C ILE A 221 -23.72 -15.75 2.84
N LEU A 222 -23.00 -16.64 3.54
CA LEU A 222 -23.56 -17.91 4.00
C LEU A 222 -24.69 -17.73 5.03
N ASN A 223 -24.55 -16.72 5.90
CA ASN A 223 -25.55 -16.35 6.91
C ASN A 223 -26.76 -15.57 6.35
N THR A 224 -26.73 -15.16 5.07
CA THR A 224 -27.85 -14.44 4.45
C THR A 224 -28.85 -15.44 3.89
N ASP A 225 -30.08 -15.45 4.40
CA ASP A 225 -31.12 -16.37 3.92
C ASP A 225 -31.83 -15.87 2.66
N THR A 226 -32.09 -14.57 2.60
CA THR A 226 -32.86 -13.94 1.51
C THR A 226 -32.32 -12.55 1.18
N LEU A 227 -32.49 -12.13 -0.06
CA LEU A 227 -32.22 -10.77 -0.53
C LEU A 227 -33.55 -10.15 -0.99
N LEU A 228 -33.84 -8.92 -0.57
CA LEU A 228 -35.14 -8.26 -0.74
C LEU A 228 -35.65 -8.25 -2.19
N HIS A 229 -34.75 -8.15 -3.17
CA HIS A 229 -35.07 -8.06 -4.60
C HIS A 229 -34.70 -9.33 -5.39
N ASP A 230 -34.39 -10.43 -4.70
CA ASP A 230 -34.05 -11.71 -5.32
C ASP A 230 -35.24 -12.67 -5.29
N ALA A 231 -36.29 -12.34 -6.04
CA ALA A 231 -37.57 -13.06 -5.98
C ALA A 231 -37.48 -14.56 -6.28
N GLN A 232 -36.48 -14.98 -7.07
CA GLN A 232 -36.23 -16.38 -7.43
C GLN A 232 -35.08 -17.02 -6.62
N GLY A 233 -34.40 -16.25 -5.75
CA GLY A 233 -33.28 -16.73 -4.95
C GLY A 233 -32.00 -17.05 -5.75
N GLU A 234 -31.94 -16.70 -7.04
CA GLU A 234 -30.82 -17.06 -7.90
C GLU A 234 -29.52 -16.37 -7.46
N ALA A 235 -29.61 -15.10 -7.04
CA ALA A 235 -28.44 -14.34 -6.61
C ALA A 235 -27.83 -14.95 -5.35
N ILE A 236 -28.65 -15.24 -4.34
CA ILE A 236 -28.16 -15.81 -3.09
C ILE A 236 -27.64 -17.25 -3.27
N ILE A 237 -28.28 -18.07 -4.11
CA ILE A 237 -27.78 -19.42 -4.43
C ILE A 237 -26.42 -19.36 -5.11
N SER A 238 -26.25 -18.48 -6.10
CA SER A 238 -25.00 -18.28 -6.82
C SER A 238 -23.87 -17.83 -5.87
N LEU A 239 -24.14 -16.84 -5.02
CA LEU A 239 -23.18 -16.34 -4.03
C LEU A 239 -22.80 -17.41 -3.01
N LYS A 240 -23.77 -18.15 -2.44
CA LYS A 240 -23.50 -19.22 -1.47
C LYS A 240 -22.64 -20.33 -2.07
N SER A 241 -22.93 -20.75 -3.31
CA SER A 241 -22.13 -21.78 -3.99
C SER A 241 -20.66 -21.38 -4.14
N VAL A 242 -20.39 -20.10 -4.42
CA VAL A 242 -19.00 -19.61 -4.48
C VAL A 242 -18.40 -19.45 -3.09
N ALA A 243 -19.16 -18.93 -2.12
CA ALA A 243 -18.69 -18.77 -0.75
C ALA A 243 -18.31 -20.11 -0.10
N GLU A 244 -19.08 -21.18 -0.32
CA GLU A 244 -18.77 -22.54 0.14
C GLU A 244 -17.47 -23.08 -0.46
N LYS A 245 -17.19 -22.81 -1.74
CA LYS A 245 -15.92 -23.18 -2.39
C LYS A 245 -14.75 -22.41 -1.81
N ILE A 246 -14.91 -21.10 -1.61
CA ILE A 246 -13.88 -20.25 -1.00
C ILE A 246 -13.59 -20.72 0.42
N GLN A 247 -14.62 -21.00 1.21
CA GLN A 247 -14.47 -21.56 2.55
C GLN A 247 -13.71 -22.88 2.53
N SER A 248 -14.16 -23.83 1.73
CA SER A 248 -13.54 -25.16 1.64
C SER A 248 -12.08 -25.08 1.23
N LEU A 249 -11.74 -24.28 0.22
CA LEU A 249 -10.36 -24.10 -0.19
C LEU A 249 -9.53 -23.39 0.89
N GLY A 250 -10.07 -22.32 1.47
CA GLY A 250 -9.43 -21.53 2.51
C GLY A 250 -9.13 -22.34 3.77
N GLU A 251 -10.03 -23.22 4.20
CA GLU A 251 -9.84 -24.09 5.37
C GLU A 251 -8.84 -25.24 5.14
N ASN A 252 -8.59 -25.62 3.88
CA ASN A 252 -7.75 -26.77 3.53
C ASN A 252 -6.41 -26.40 2.89
N LEU A 253 -6.22 -25.14 2.46
CA LEU A 253 -4.98 -24.69 1.85
C LEU A 253 -3.84 -24.75 2.86
N LYS A 254 -2.69 -25.24 2.38
CA LYS A 254 -1.46 -25.34 3.16
C LYS A 254 -0.47 -24.32 2.65
N ILE A 255 0.30 -23.76 3.58
CA ILE A 255 1.45 -22.91 3.28
C ILE A 255 2.70 -23.76 3.44
N GLU A 256 3.48 -23.91 2.36
CA GLU A 256 4.69 -24.71 2.32
C GLU A 256 5.90 -23.83 2.02
N LYS A 257 6.88 -23.85 2.94
CA LYS A 257 8.17 -23.21 2.72
C LYS A 257 9.00 -23.97 1.71
N ARG A 258 10.02 -23.32 1.13
CA ARG A 258 10.89 -23.97 0.10
C ARG A 258 11.60 -25.23 0.58
N ASP A 259 11.83 -25.34 1.89
CA ASP A 259 12.42 -26.52 2.51
C ASP A 259 11.43 -27.69 2.69
N GLY A 260 10.18 -27.53 2.23
CA GLY A 260 9.11 -28.51 2.31
C GLY A 260 8.35 -28.53 3.64
N ARG A 261 8.65 -27.60 4.57
CA ARG A 261 7.90 -27.51 5.83
C ARG A 261 6.56 -26.84 5.61
N ILE A 262 5.50 -27.48 6.09
CA ILE A 262 4.18 -26.86 6.23
C ILE A 262 4.20 -25.95 7.46
N VAL A 263 4.00 -24.65 7.26
CA VAL A 263 4.05 -23.63 8.32
C VAL A 263 2.67 -23.12 8.76
N ALA A 264 1.64 -23.37 7.94
CA ALA A 264 0.26 -23.10 8.26
C ALA A 264 -0.67 -24.05 7.51
N GLN A 265 -1.84 -24.31 8.09
CA GLN A 265 -2.93 -25.02 7.43
C GLN A 265 -4.26 -24.36 7.74
N GLY A 266 -4.93 -23.90 6.68
CA GLY A 266 -6.21 -23.22 6.76
C GLY A 266 -6.09 -21.73 7.09
N TRP A 267 -7.01 -20.93 6.58
CA TRP A 267 -7.07 -19.46 6.74
C TRP A 267 -7.40 -18.95 8.16
N ASP A 268 -7.52 -19.86 9.12
CA ASP A 268 -7.66 -19.56 10.55
C ASP A 268 -6.32 -19.64 11.29
N ASP A 269 -5.29 -20.19 10.65
CA ASP A 269 -3.92 -20.21 11.17
C ASP A 269 -3.33 -18.79 11.14
N ALA A 270 -2.68 -18.39 12.23
CA ALA A 270 -2.07 -17.07 12.36
C ALA A 270 -0.90 -16.84 11.39
N ASN A 271 -0.31 -17.92 10.86
CA ASN A 271 0.77 -17.86 9.89
C ASN A 271 0.28 -18.02 8.43
N PHE A 272 -1.04 -17.98 8.20
CA PHE A 272 -1.59 -18.25 6.86
C PHE A 272 -1.21 -17.18 5.84
N ALA A 273 -1.34 -15.90 6.18
CA ALA A 273 -1.03 -14.80 5.26
C ALA A 273 0.44 -14.36 5.34
N VAL A 274 0.99 -14.32 6.55
CA VAL A 274 2.32 -13.81 6.86
C VAL A 274 3.01 -14.76 7.82
N VAL A 275 4.30 -14.99 7.62
CA VAL A 275 5.13 -15.84 8.50
C VAL A 275 6.55 -15.30 8.55
N LEU A 276 7.32 -15.70 9.57
CA LEU A 276 8.76 -15.44 9.58
C LEU A 276 9.41 -16.01 8.32
N ASN A 277 10.25 -15.19 7.69
CA ASN A 277 11.11 -15.59 6.58
C ASN A 277 12.22 -16.51 7.13
N GLU A 278 12.65 -17.46 6.30
CA GLU A 278 13.74 -18.39 6.60
C GLU A 278 15.07 -17.67 6.86
N ASP A 279 15.32 -16.60 6.10
CA ASP A 279 16.53 -15.78 6.19
C ASP A 279 16.19 -14.29 6.30
N LYS A 280 17.02 -13.54 7.04
CA LYS A 280 16.85 -12.10 7.19
C LYS A 280 17.20 -11.39 5.88
N GLU A 281 16.26 -10.62 5.33
CA GLU A 281 16.50 -9.81 4.13
C GLU A 281 16.80 -8.36 4.51
N ILE A 282 18.09 -8.04 4.57
CA ILE A 282 18.60 -6.68 4.77
C ILE A 282 19.58 -6.35 3.64
N GLY A 283 19.48 -5.13 3.11
CA GLY A 283 20.38 -4.61 2.06
C GLY A 283 19.81 -4.72 0.65
N ASP A 284 20.69 -4.54 -0.33
CA ASP A 284 20.33 -4.53 -1.74
C ASP A 284 19.84 -5.91 -2.20
N ARG A 285 18.73 -5.93 -2.95
CA ARG A 285 18.19 -7.10 -3.65
C ARG A 285 17.82 -6.75 -5.08
N HIS A 286 17.59 -7.78 -5.87
CA HIS A 286 17.11 -7.68 -7.23
C HIS A 286 15.64 -8.08 -7.31
N LEU A 287 14.82 -7.27 -7.97
CA LEU A 287 13.47 -7.68 -8.33
C LEU A 287 13.47 -8.45 -9.64
N LEU A 288 12.77 -9.57 -9.63
CA LEU A 288 12.46 -10.38 -10.80
C LEU A 288 10.95 -10.40 -11.04
N PRO A 289 10.50 -10.49 -12.31
CA PRO A 289 9.09 -10.72 -12.60
C PRO A 289 8.63 -12.02 -11.95
N TYR A 290 7.47 -11.98 -11.31
CA TYR A 290 6.92 -13.17 -10.66
C TYR A 290 6.62 -14.26 -11.70
N LYS A 291 7.04 -15.49 -11.40
CA LYS A 291 6.80 -16.65 -12.26
C LYS A 291 5.89 -17.63 -11.56
N THR A 292 4.65 -17.71 -12.04
CA THR A 292 3.68 -18.66 -11.49
C THR A 292 4.26 -20.09 -11.47
N PRO A 293 4.23 -20.78 -10.31
CA PRO A 293 4.74 -22.14 -10.20
C PRO A 293 4.13 -23.13 -11.20
N ASN A 294 4.88 -24.18 -11.50
CA ASN A 294 4.37 -25.29 -12.31
C ASN A 294 3.50 -26.20 -11.42
N ALA A 295 2.26 -26.44 -11.83
CA ALA A 295 1.30 -27.28 -11.10
C ALA A 295 1.80 -28.72 -10.83
N LYS A 296 2.76 -29.24 -11.61
CA LYS A 296 3.36 -30.56 -11.34
C LYS A 296 4.33 -30.57 -10.16
N ASN A 297 4.88 -29.41 -9.83
CA ASN A 297 5.97 -29.25 -8.86
C ASN A 297 5.55 -28.38 -7.67
N SER A 298 4.25 -28.10 -7.52
CA SER A 298 3.72 -27.23 -6.49
C SER A 298 2.51 -27.90 -5.84
N ILE A 299 2.38 -27.74 -4.53
CA ILE A 299 1.19 -28.17 -3.78
C ILE A 299 -0.01 -27.22 -3.99
N ILE A 300 0.23 -26.08 -4.64
CA ILE A 300 -0.78 -25.04 -4.87
C ILE A 300 -1.84 -25.56 -5.84
N PRO A 301 -3.13 -25.48 -5.47
CA PRO A 301 -4.23 -25.87 -6.34
C PRO A 301 -4.16 -25.18 -7.71
N ILE A 302 -4.35 -25.96 -8.78
CA ILE A 302 -4.18 -25.48 -10.16
C ILE A 302 -5.08 -24.29 -10.49
N GLU A 303 -6.28 -24.23 -9.91
CA GLU A 303 -7.23 -23.12 -10.08
C GLU A 303 -6.69 -21.77 -9.57
N LEU A 304 -5.85 -21.78 -8.52
CA LEU A 304 -5.18 -20.57 -8.02
C LEU A 304 -4.09 -20.10 -9.00
N LEU A 305 -3.30 -21.05 -9.51
CA LEU A 305 -2.24 -20.78 -10.49
C LEU A 305 -2.81 -20.29 -11.83
N GLU A 306 -3.92 -20.87 -12.28
CA GLU A 306 -4.60 -20.45 -13.51
C GLU A 306 -5.25 -19.07 -13.37
N ALA A 307 -5.89 -18.79 -12.23
CA ALA A 307 -6.44 -17.46 -11.97
C ALA A 307 -5.36 -16.37 -12.02
N HIS A 308 -4.18 -16.62 -11.45
CA HIS A 308 -3.04 -15.70 -11.56
C HIS A 308 -2.58 -15.52 -13.01
N LYS A 309 -2.38 -16.61 -13.77
CA LYS A 309 -1.96 -16.53 -15.19
C LYS A 309 -2.93 -15.76 -16.06
N ILE A 310 -4.24 -15.90 -15.83
CA ILE A 310 -5.26 -15.13 -16.55
C ILE A 310 -5.13 -13.64 -16.21
N MET A 311 -4.92 -13.29 -14.94
CA MET A 311 -4.70 -11.89 -14.54
C MET A 311 -3.42 -11.31 -15.13
N ALA A 312 -2.29 -12.01 -15.00
CA ALA A 312 -1.03 -11.58 -15.59
C ALA A 312 -1.09 -11.45 -17.13
N TYR A 313 -1.98 -12.18 -17.80
CA TYR A 313 -2.24 -12.00 -19.23
C TYR A 313 -3.15 -10.80 -19.53
N GLU A 314 -4.21 -10.60 -18.73
CA GLU A 314 -5.13 -9.48 -18.90
C GLU A 314 -4.52 -8.12 -18.53
N HIS A 315 -3.45 -8.13 -17.74
CA HIS A 315 -2.84 -6.97 -17.16
C HIS A 315 -1.35 -6.97 -17.43
N GLU A 316 -0.87 -5.96 -18.15
CA GLU A 316 0.57 -5.71 -18.22
C GLU A 316 1.02 -5.12 -16.87
N GLY A 317 1.93 -5.79 -16.17
CA GLY A 317 2.44 -5.37 -14.87
C GLY A 317 3.34 -4.14 -14.97
N VAL A 318 3.22 -3.20 -14.03
CA VAL A 318 4.08 -2.00 -13.97
C VAL A 318 5.55 -2.41 -13.77
N ILE A 319 5.79 -3.39 -12.89
CA ILE A 319 7.13 -3.90 -12.63
C ILE A 319 7.66 -4.68 -13.83
N ASP A 320 6.82 -5.46 -14.51
CA ASP A 320 7.23 -6.18 -15.73
C ASP A 320 7.76 -5.20 -16.78
N LYS A 321 7.06 -4.08 -17.01
CA LYS A 321 7.56 -3.03 -17.90
C LYS A 321 8.90 -2.50 -17.44
N MET A 322 9.04 -2.12 -16.17
CA MET A 322 10.29 -1.58 -15.66
C MET A 322 11.47 -2.55 -15.82
N ILE A 323 11.27 -3.84 -15.55
CA ILE A 323 12.31 -4.86 -15.68
C ILE A 323 12.61 -5.13 -17.18
N LEU A 324 11.56 -5.30 -17.99
CA LEU A 324 11.68 -5.65 -19.41
C LEU A 324 12.22 -4.50 -20.27
N GLU A 325 11.81 -3.26 -20.01
CA GLU A 325 12.24 -2.08 -20.77
C GLU A 325 13.69 -1.68 -20.47
N HIS A 326 14.18 -1.96 -19.27
CA HIS A 326 15.55 -1.61 -18.87
C HIS A 326 16.56 -2.75 -19.02
N GLY A 327 16.10 -3.98 -19.28
CA GLY A 327 16.96 -5.15 -19.56
C GLY A 327 17.94 -5.48 -18.41
N ARG A 328 17.60 -5.08 -17.18
CA ARG A 328 18.39 -5.26 -15.96
C ARG A 328 17.47 -5.56 -14.78
N ASP A 329 18.01 -6.30 -13.83
CA ASP A 329 17.40 -6.51 -12.53
C ASP A 329 17.27 -5.16 -11.79
N VAL A 330 16.08 -4.86 -11.28
CA VAL A 330 15.78 -3.59 -10.58
C VAL A 330 16.34 -3.70 -9.16
N ALA A 331 17.30 -2.85 -8.82
CA ALA A 331 17.90 -2.84 -7.48
C ALA A 331 16.99 -2.15 -6.46
N ILE A 332 16.74 -2.82 -5.34
CA ILE A 332 15.85 -2.38 -4.26
C ILE A 332 16.46 -2.60 -2.88
N SER A 333 15.95 -1.87 -1.89
CA SER A 333 16.38 -1.93 -0.50
C SER A 333 15.45 -2.82 0.34
N MET A 334 15.99 -3.78 1.08
CA MET A 334 15.23 -4.64 2.00
C MET A 334 15.48 -4.33 3.48
N PHE A 335 14.44 -4.50 4.31
CA PHE A 335 14.46 -4.22 5.74
C PHE A 335 13.44 -5.06 6.55
N HIS A 336 13.36 -6.38 6.39
CA HIS A 336 12.33 -7.15 7.12
C HIS A 336 12.71 -8.60 7.45
N TYR A 337 11.88 -9.16 8.32
CA TYR A 337 12.01 -10.50 8.93
C TYR A 337 10.83 -11.42 8.59
N ASP A 338 9.70 -10.83 8.25
CA ASP A 338 8.46 -11.52 7.89
C ASP A 338 8.30 -11.50 6.37
N GLU A 339 7.64 -12.50 5.82
CA GLU A 339 7.26 -12.57 4.42
C GLU A 339 5.77 -12.86 4.25
N VAL A 340 5.22 -12.37 3.15
CA VAL A 340 3.86 -12.69 2.71
C VAL A 340 3.88 -14.00 1.93
N ASN A 341 3.00 -14.92 2.29
CA ASN A 341 2.93 -16.23 1.65
C ASN A 341 2.34 -16.15 0.24
N GLU A 342 3.00 -16.80 -0.72
CA GLU A 342 2.58 -16.87 -2.12
C GLU A 342 1.17 -17.47 -2.25
N GLU A 343 0.92 -18.57 -1.52
CA GLU A 343 -0.33 -19.31 -1.60
C GLU A 343 -1.51 -18.50 -1.09
N ALA A 344 -1.31 -17.69 -0.05
CA ALA A 344 -2.36 -16.85 0.52
C ALA A 344 -2.80 -15.76 -0.46
N ILE A 345 -1.86 -15.14 -1.18
CA ILE A 345 -2.19 -14.12 -2.18
C ILE A 345 -2.79 -14.75 -3.44
N LEU A 346 -2.29 -15.90 -3.90
CA LEU A 346 -2.91 -16.63 -5.01
C LEU A 346 -4.34 -17.09 -4.66
N PHE A 347 -4.58 -17.50 -3.42
CA PHE A 347 -5.91 -17.78 -2.90
C PHE A 347 -6.80 -16.53 -2.92
N ALA A 348 -6.31 -15.42 -2.38
CA ALA A 348 -7.07 -14.17 -2.34
C ALA A 348 -7.44 -13.70 -3.75
N ASN A 349 -6.50 -13.79 -4.70
CA ASN A 349 -6.72 -13.48 -6.10
C ASN A 349 -7.89 -14.26 -6.70
N TRP A 350 -7.83 -15.59 -6.62
CA TRP A 350 -8.86 -16.48 -7.13
C TRP A 350 -10.21 -16.25 -6.44
N ALA A 351 -10.20 -16.03 -5.12
CA ALA A 351 -11.42 -15.82 -4.34
C ALA A 351 -12.12 -14.50 -4.74
N TYR A 352 -11.38 -13.41 -4.91
CA TYR A 352 -11.93 -12.14 -5.39
C TYR A 352 -12.50 -12.25 -6.80
N ILE A 353 -11.78 -12.90 -7.73
CA ILE A 353 -12.26 -13.12 -9.10
C ILE A 353 -13.55 -13.96 -9.08
N SER A 354 -13.58 -15.01 -8.26
CA SER A 354 -14.74 -15.90 -8.11
C SER A 354 -15.96 -15.15 -7.57
N LEU A 355 -15.78 -14.35 -6.51
CA LEU A 355 -16.84 -13.50 -5.96
C LEU A 355 -17.31 -12.48 -6.98
N HIS A 356 -16.41 -11.75 -7.62
CA HIS A 356 -16.77 -10.76 -8.63
C HIS A 356 -17.59 -11.39 -9.76
N ASN A 357 -17.20 -12.55 -10.26
CA ASN A 357 -17.92 -13.25 -11.32
C ASN A 357 -19.33 -13.70 -10.88
N ALA A 358 -19.51 -14.10 -9.62
CA ALA A 358 -20.83 -14.39 -9.06
C ALA A 358 -21.69 -13.14 -8.85
N ILE A 359 -21.06 -12.00 -8.53
CA ILE A 359 -21.73 -10.71 -8.30
C ILE A 359 -22.22 -10.10 -9.63
N VAL A 360 -21.42 -10.14 -10.71
CA VAL A 360 -21.70 -9.42 -11.97
C VAL A 360 -23.12 -9.62 -12.52
N PRO A 361 -23.67 -10.85 -12.61
CA PRO A 361 -25.03 -11.08 -13.11
C PRO A 361 -26.12 -10.47 -12.22
N HIS A 362 -25.86 -10.37 -10.91
CA HIS A 362 -26.84 -9.99 -9.89
C HIS A 362 -26.53 -8.66 -9.19
N ARG A 363 -25.58 -7.89 -9.72
CA ARG A 363 -25.04 -6.67 -9.08
C ARG A 363 -26.08 -5.64 -8.64
N HIS A 364 -27.18 -5.51 -9.37
CA HIS A 364 -28.28 -4.58 -9.03
C HIS A 364 -29.10 -5.05 -7.82
N ILE A 365 -29.28 -6.36 -7.67
CA ILE A 365 -29.90 -6.97 -6.48
C ILE A 365 -28.99 -6.75 -5.28
N ILE A 366 -27.69 -7.03 -5.45
CA ILE A 366 -26.68 -6.91 -4.39
C ILE A 366 -26.53 -5.45 -3.95
N ALA A 367 -26.50 -4.50 -4.88
CA ALA A 367 -26.42 -3.06 -4.60
C ALA A 367 -27.56 -2.56 -3.71
N GLY A 368 -28.76 -3.13 -3.83
CA GLY A 368 -29.93 -2.80 -3.00
C GLY A 368 -30.04 -3.61 -1.71
N SER A 369 -29.02 -4.39 -1.33
CA SER A 369 -29.08 -5.34 -0.22
C SER A 369 -28.10 -5.04 0.91
N SER A 370 -28.20 -5.82 1.99
CA SER A 370 -27.22 -5.84 3.09
C SER A 370 -25.81 -6.25 2.62
N LEU A 371 -25.68 -6.96 1.50
CA LEU A 371 -24.42 -7.38 0.91
C LEU A 371 -23.83 -6.35 -0.07
N SER A 372 -24.38 -5.13 -0.14
CA SER A 372 -23.93 -4.08 -1.06
C SER A 372 -22.46 -3.70 -0.91
N TRP A 373 -21.88 -3.86 0.29
CA TRP A 373 -20.46 -3.62 0.54
C TRP A 373 -19.54 -4.57 -0.24
N LEU A 374 -20.01 -5.74 -0.67
CA LEU A 374 -19.23 -6.66 -1.51
C LEU A 374 -18.81 -6.02 -2.85
N LEU A 375 -19.54 -4.99 -3.29
CA LEU A 375 -19.22 -4.22 -4.50
C LEU A 375 -17.98 -3.32 -4.31
N GLN A 376 -17.49 -3.17 -3.08
CA GLN A 376 -16.30 -2.41 -2.72
C GLN A 376 -15.06 -3.30 -2.59
N LEU A 377 -15.23 -4.63 -2.64
CA LEU A 377 -14.10 -5.56 -2.60
C LEU A 377 -13.16 -5.34 -3.80
N PRO A 378 -11.85 -5.61 -3.64
CA PRO A 378 -10.95 -5.78 -4.77
C PRO A 378 -11.51 -6.77 -5.80
N TYR A 379 -11.25 -6.50 -7.07
CA TYR A 379 -11.53 -7.42 -8.17
C TYR A 379 -10.53 -8.58 -8.21
N SER A 380 -9.26 -8.27 -8.00
CA SER A 380 -8.15 -9.23 -8.01
C SER A 380 -6.95 -8.67 -7.23
N VAL A 381 -6.05 -9.56 -6.80
CA VAL A 381 -4.78 -9.21 -6.17
C VAL A 381 -3.70 -10.02 -6.85
N GLU A 382 -2.83 -9.37 -7.60
CA GLU A 382 -1.85 -10.03 -8.45
C GLU A 382 -0.45 -9.93 -7.84
N ILE A 383 0.29 -11.04 -7.78
CA ILE A 383 1.71 -11.01 -7.46
C ILE A 383 2.47 -10.56 -8.70
N LEU A 384 3.23 -9.48 -8.57
CA LEU A 384 3.98 -8.86 -9.66
C LEU A 384 5.46 -9.28 -9.69
N ALA A 385 6.07 -9.44 -8.52
CA ALA A 385 7.52 -9.63 -8.45
C ALA A 385 7.96 -10.49 -7.27
N SER A 386 9.14 -11.08 -7.42
CA SER A 386 9.88 -11.79 -6.37
C SER A 386 11.23 -11.11 -6.13
N THR A 387 11.81 -11.30 -4.95
CA THR A 387 13.20 -10.86 -4.68
C THR A 387 14.18 -11.99 -4.93
N GLU A 388 15.38 -11.63 -5.37
CA GLU A 388 16.48 -12.56 -5.63
C GLU A 388 17.79 -12.05 -5.03
N ALA A 389 18.60 -12.99 -4.54
CA ALA A 389 20.02 -12.81 -4.28
C ALA A 389 20.81 -14.06 -4.70
N GLU A 390 21.96 -13.84 -5.33
CA GLU A 390 22.91 -14.91 -5.69
C GLU A 390 22.29 -16.06 -6.52
N GLY A 391 21.35 -15.72 -7.42
CA GLY A 391 20.64 -16.65 -8.29
C GLY A 391 19.51 -17.42 -7.60
N LYS A 392 19.14 -17.07 -6.37
CA LYS A 392 18.08 -17.71 -5.61
C LYS A 392 16.98 -16.71 -5.26
N ILE A 393 15.73 -17.10 -5.53
CA ILE A 393 14.58 -16.38 -4.99
C ILE A 393 14.69 -16.39 -3.47
N LEU A 394 14.41 -15.26 -2.82
CA LEU A 394 14.37 -15.14 -1.36
C LEU A 394 12.93 -14.96 -0.88
N THR A 395 12.20 -13.98 -1.43
CA THR A 395 10.75 -13.79 -1.21
C THR A 395 9.98 -13.95 -2.52
N GLU A 396 9.03 -14.88 -2.58
CA GLU A 396 8.14 -15.11 -3.74
C GLU A 396 7.21 -13.91 -3.99
N CYS A 397 6.57 -13.42 -2.94
CA CYS A 397 5.54 -12.39 -3.00
C CYS A 397 6.09 -11.03 -2.54
N SER A 398 7.02 -10.46 -3.32
CA SER A 398 7.68 -9.20 -2.92
C SER A 398 6.91 -7.94 -3.31
N CYS A 399 6.01 -8.04 -4.29
CA CYS A 399 5.13 -6.95 -4.69
C CYS A 399 3.79 -7.48 -5.21
N THR A 400 2.70 -6.80 -4.83
CA THR A 400 1.37 -7.09 -5.37
C THR A 400 0.68 -5.86 -5.95
N CYS A 401 -0.21 -6.09 -6.91
CA CYS A 401 -1.14 -5.13 -7.46
C CYS A 401 -2.57 -5.50 -7.06
N ILE A 402 -3.23 -4.61 -6.33
CA ILE A 402 -4.64 -4.72 -5.95
C ILE A 402 -5.44 -4.01 -7.03
N ASN A 403 -6.22 -4.77 -7.80
CA ASN A 403 -7.03 -4.23 -8.88
C ASN A 403 -8.47 -4.05 -8.40
N TYR A 404 -9.05 -2.90 -8.74
CA TYR A 404 -10.45 -2.57 -8.53
C TYR A 404 -11.11 -2.39 -9.89
N LYS A 405 -12.30 -2.96 -10.08
CA LYS A 405 -13.00 -2.91 -11.36
C LYS A 405 -14.40 -2.34 -11.15
N ASP A 406 -14.66 -1.23 -11.82
CA ASP A 406 -15.99 -0.64 -11.82
C ASP A 406 -16.97 -1.54 -12.60
N PHE A 407 -18.08 -1.92 -11.97
CA PHE A 407 -19.02 -2.88 -12.54
C PHE A 407 -19.72 -2.39 -13.82
N GLU A 408 -19.87 -1.08 -14.01
CA GLU A 408 -20.58 -0.51 -15.16
C GLU A 408 -19.62 -0.03 -16.25
N THR A 409 -18.63 0.78 -15.87
CA THR A 409 -17.66 1.37 -16.81
C THR A 409 -16.52 0.42 -17.17
N LYS A 410 -16.31 -0.65 -16.39
CA LYS A 410 -15.20 -1.60 -16.50
C LYS A 410 -13.82 -0.96 -16.34
N LYS A 411 -13.76 0.32 -15.94
CA LYS A 411 -12.50 1.00 -15.64
C LYS A 411 -11.83 0.30 -14.47
N LYS A 412 -10.54 0.05 -14.65
CA LYS A 412 -9.66 -0.56 -13.66
C LYS A 412 -8.92 0.56 -12.92
N ARG A 413 -8.74 0.37 -11.62
CA ARG A 413 -7.93 1.22 -10.76
C ARG A 413 -7.03 0.34 -9.93
N ARG A 414 -5.82 0.80 -9.65
CA ARG A 414 -4.83 0.02 -8.93
C ARG A 414 -4.39 0.66 -7.62
N SER A 415 -3.86 -0.19 -6.78
CA SER A 415 -3.10 0.13 -5.57
C SER A 415 -2.01 -0.94 -5.47
N PHE A 416 -0.90 -0.61 -4.82
CA PHE A 416 0.28 -1.46 -4.85
C PHE A 416 0.76 -1.76 -3.45
N THR A 417 1.38 -2.91 -3.28
CA THR A 417 2.03 -3.26 -2.02
C THR A 417 3.43 -3.79 -2.32
N CYS A 418 4.42 -3.44 -1.51
CA CYS A 418 5.82 -3.81 -1.68
C CYS A 418 6.38 -4.28 -0.35
N GLN A 419 7.04 -5.43 -0.33
CA GLN A 419 7.75 -5.95 0.84
C GLN A 419 9.07 -5.19 1.09
N PHE A 420 9.64 -4.63 0.02
CA PHE A 420 10.85 -3.80 0.00
C PHE A 420 10.54 -2.31 0.14
N HIS A 421 11.59 -1.51 0.34
CA HIS A 421 11.54 -0.07 0.55
C HIS A 421 12.03 0.71 -0.69
N PRO A 422 11.19 0.97 -1.70
CA PRO A 422 11.61 1.71 -2.89
C PRO A 422 12.01 3.18 -2.61
N GLU A 423 11.59 3.73 -1.47
CA GLU A 423 11.95 5.05 -0.97
C GLU A 423 13.37 5.12 -0.38
N LEU A 424 13.93 4.00 0.07
CA LEU A 424 15.26 3.96 0.66
C LEU A 424 16.34 3.83 -0.42
N LEU A 425 17.36 4.68 -0.33
CA LEU A 425 18.56 4.59 -1.14
C LEU A 425 19.48 3.49 -0.59
N SER A 426 20.53 3.12 -1.34
CA SER A 426 21.41 1.99 -1.02
C SER A 426 22.17 2.09 0.31
N ASP A 427 22.23 3.27 0.92
CA ASP A 427 22.83 3.44 2.24
C ASP A 427 21.86 3.11 3.39
N LEU A 428 20.57 2.86 3.10
CA LEU A 428 19.51 2.55 4.07
C LEU A 428 19.41 3.60 5.19
N ARG A 429 19.52 4.88 4.84
CA ARG A 429 19.43 6.00 5.79
C ARG A 429 18.22 6.85 5.51
N GLU A 430 17.66 7.41 6.57
CA GLU A 430 16.65 8.45 6.42
C GLU A 430 17.26 9.74 5.88
N ILE A 431 16.49 10.49 5.09
CA ILE A 431 16.87 11.85 4.70
C ILE A 431 17.01 12.72 5.96
N GLY A 432 18.10 13.49 6.02
CA GLY A 432 18.49 14.28 7.19
C GLY A 432 19.63 13.66 8.00
N LYS A 433 19.87 12.35 7.90
CA LYS A 433 21.09 11.70 8.43
C LYS A 433 22.19 11.55 7.37
N ARG A 434 21.84 11.67 6.10
CA ARG A 434 22.74 11.66 4.94
C ARG A 434 22.73 13.01 4.20
N PRO A 435 23.75 13.30 3.36
CA PRO A 435 23.70 14.45 2.46
C PRO A 435 22.45 14.45 1.59
N GLU A 436 21.92 15.65 1.30
CA GLU A 436 20.76 15.85 0.45
C GLU A 436 20.97 15.21 -0.93
N PRO A 437 20.16 14.21 -1.32
CA PRO A 437 20.30 13.58 -2.63
C PRO A 437 20.01 14.55 -3.76
N SER A 438 20.86 14.53 -4.79
CA SER A 438 20.62 15.33 -6.00
C SER A 438 19.52 14.71 -6.86
N TYR A 439 18.89 15.52 -7.73
CA TYR A 439 17.93 15.01 -8.72
C TYR A 439 18.55 13.91 -9.60
N THR A 440 19.82 14.08 -9.99
CA THR A 440 20.58 13.10 -10.78
C THR A 440 20.76 11.78 -10.03
N GLU A 441 21.06 11.85 -8.73
CA GLU A 441 21.17 10.65 -7.89
C GLU A 441 19.84 9.90 -7.81
N LEU A 442 18.74 10.61 -7.54
CA LEU A 442 17.40 10.03 -7.51
C LEU A 442 17.03 9.39 -8.86
N LYS A 443 17.43 9.99 -9.99
CA LYS A 443 17.25 9.40 -11.33
C LYS A 443 18.02 8.12 -11.58
N GLN A 444 19.14 7.88 -10.87
CA GLN A 444 19.88 6.63 -10.99
C GLN A 444 19.37 5.55 -10.04
N SER A 445 18.61 5.92 -9.01
CA SER A 445 18.00 4.97 -8.08
C SER A 445 16.83 4.23 -8.72
N ASP A 446 16.98 2.92 -8.88
CA ASP A 446 15.96 2.02 -9.40
C ASP A 446 14.73 1.98 -8.47
N GLY A 447 14.94 1.87 -7.16
CA GLY A 447 13.87 1.96 -6.16
C GLY A 447 13.10 3.28 -6.24
N THR A 448 13.79 4.42 -6.33
CA THR A 448 13.11 5.73 -6.41
C THR A 448 12.28 5.85 -7.69
N ARG A 449 12.82 5.39 -8.83
CA ARG A 449 12.06 5.33 -10.09
C ARG A 449 10.85 4.42 -9.96
N LEU A 450 10.98 3.28 -9.28
CA LEU A 450 9.88 2.38 -9.04
C LEU A 450 8.78 3.02 -8.19
N LEU A 451 9.12 3.66 -7.06
CA LEU A 451 8.14 4.39 -6.24
C LEU A 451 7.38 5.44 -7.07
N VAL A 452 8.11 6.24 -7.85
CA VAL A 452 7.50 7.27 -8.70
C VAL A 452 6.62 6.65 -9.78
N GLN A 453 7.01 5.52 -10.36
CA GLN A 453 6.19 4.78 -11.33
C GLN A 453 4.90 4.25 -10.70
N LEU A 454 4.98 3.64 -9.51
CA LEU A 454 3.81 3.12 -8.78
C LEU A 454 2.83 4.25 -8.44
N LEU A 455 3.35 5.41 -7.99
CA LEU A 455 2.53 6.61 -7.77
C LEU A 455 1.91 7.12 -9.07
N TYR A 456 2.71 7.30 -10.11
CA TYR A 456 2.26 7.86 -11.39
C TYR A 456 1.13 7.01 -12.01
N GLU A 457 1.33 5.70 -12.13
CA GLU A 457 0.34 4.79 -12.73
C GLU A 457 -0.94 4.70 -11.88
N SER A 458 -0.82 4.60 -10.56
CA SER A 458 -1.99 4.44 -9.70
C SER A 458 -2.85 5.71 -9.58
N ILE A 459 -2.26 6.89 -9.77
CA ILE A 459 -2.94 8.18 -9.75
C ILE A 459 -3.60 8.49 -11.11
N GLN A 460 -3.00 8.05 -12.21
CA GLN A 460 -3.53 8.29 -13.55
C GLN A 460 -4.82 7.50 -13.85
N GLU A 461 -5.00 6.33 -13.23
CA GLU A 461 -6.16 5.44 -13.38
C GLU A 461 -7.43 5.88 -12.62
#